data_AF-A0A2H0LWP6-F1
#
_entry.id   AF-A0A2H0LWP6-F1
#
_cell.length_a   1.000
_cell.length_b   1.000
_cell.length_c   1.000
_cell.angle_alpha   90.00
_cell.angle_beta   90.00
_cell.angle_gamma   90.00
#
_symmetry.space_group_name_H-M   'P 1'
#
loop_
_entity.id
_entity.type
_entity.pdbx_description
1 polymer ?
#
loop_
_entity_poly.entity_id
_entity_poly.type
_entity_poly.pdbx_seq_one_letter_code
_entity_poly.pdbx_strand_id
1 'polypeptide(L)' 'MYCRYYGLKERPFNVTSDPAFFFSSKKHKEALSHLIYGVSQRKGIIVLTGEIGTGKTTICRFF' A
#
# COMPACT_ATOMS: atom_id res chain seq x y z
N MET A 1 -24.48 10.48 10.57
CA MET A 1 -25.75 9.72 10.72
C MET A 1 -25.59 8.29 10.21
N TYR A 2 -25.20 8.06 8.95
CA TYR A 2 -24.98 6.72 8.39
C TYR A 2 -23.90 5.89 9.13
N CYS A 3 -22.69 6.44 9.35
CA CYS A 3 -21.60 5.69 9.99
C CYS A 3 -21.96 5.21 11.41
N ARG A 4 -22.63 6.04 12.21
CA ARG A 4 -23.09 5.67 13.56
C ARG A 4 -24.16 4.58 13.55
N TYR A 5 -25.06 4.60 12.57
CA TYR A 5 -26.11 3.57 12.43
C TYR A 5 -25.52 2.20 12.06
N TYR A 6 -24.50 2.17 11.19
CA TYR A 6 -23.83 0.93 10.74
C TYR A 6 -22.57 0.56 11.53
N GLY A 7 -22.23 1.30 12.60
CA GLY A 7 -21.00 1.08 13.36
C GLY A 7 -19.69 1.30 12.58
N LEU A 8 -19.74 2.07 11.49
CA LEU A 8 -18.57 2.40 10.67
C LEU A 8 -17.78 3.54 11.33
N LYS A 9 -16.45 3.46 11.26
CA LYS A 9 -15.55 4.51 11.74
C LYS A 9 -15.56 5.74 10.84
N GLU A 10 -15.84 5.54 9.55
CA GLU A 10 -15.81 6.58 8.52
C GLU A 10 -16.75 6.24 7.36
N ARG A 11 -16.79 7.12 6.34
CA ARG A 11 -17.67 6.94 5.19
C ARG A 11 -17.17 5.76 4.34
N PRO A 12 -18.01 4.75 4.08
CA PRO A 12 -17.63 3.66 3.20
C PRO A 12 -17.58 4.14 1.73
N PHE A 13 -16.80 3.43 0.90
CA PHE A 13 -16.69 3.65 -0.55
C PHE A 13 -16.13 5.02 -0.97
N ASN A 14 -15.05 5.46 -0.32
CA ASN A 14 -14.29 6.60 -0.84
C ASN A 14 -13.75 6.31 -2.25
N VAL A 15 -13.77 7.33 -3.11
CA VAL A 15 -13.36 7.23 -4.51
C VAL A 15 -11.86 6.95 -4.65
N THR A 16 -11.06 7.44 -3.70
CA THR A 16 -9.62 7.23 -3.65
C THR A 16 -9.27 6.07 -2.74
N SER A 17 -8.32 5.24 -3.16
CA SER A 17 -7.70 4.24 -2.30
C SER A 17 -6.98 4.92 -1.13
N ASP A 18 -7.41 4.60 0.10
CA ASP A 18 -6.82 5.12 1.32
C ASP A 18 -5.69 4.17 1.79
N PRO A 19 -4.43 4.65 1.91
CA PRO A 19 -3.31 3.86 2.41
C PRO A 19 -3.53 3.26 3.81
N ALA A 20 -4.38 3.85 4.64
CA ALA A 20 -4.72 3.33 5.97
C ALA A 20 -5.40 1.94 5.91
N PHE A 21 -6.00 1.60 4.76
CA PHE A 21 -6.62 0.30 4.51
C PHE A 21 -5.71 -0.64 3.71
N PHE A 22 -4.41 -0.33 3.62
CA PHE A 22 -3.47 -1.18 2.92
C PHE A 22 -3.38 -2.57 3.55
N PHE A 23 -3.74 -3.59 2.78
CA PHE A 23 -3.55 -4.98 3.17
C PHE A 23 -2.13 -5.45 2.85
N SER A 24 -1.33 -5.58 3.90
CA SER A 24 0.07 -6.02 3.83
C SER A 24 0.17 -7.54 3.61
N SER A 25 -0.10 -7.98 2.38
CA SER A 25 0.09 -9.38 1.97
C SER A 25 1.56 -9.81 2.12
N LYS A 26 1.82 -11.12 2.22
CA LYS A 26 3.20 -11.64 2.33
C LYS A 26 4.11 -11.10 1.22
N LYS A 27 3.62 -11.10 -0.03
CA LYS A 27 4.36 -10.57 -1.19
C LYS A 27 4.60 -9.06 -1.08
N HIS A 28 3.63 -8.30 -0.57
CA HIS A 28 3.80 -6.87 -0.38
C HIS A 28 4.84 -6.54 0.70
N LYS A 29 4.87 -7.31 1.80
CA LYS A 29 5.88 -7.15 2.87
C LYS A 29 7.30 -7.42 2.36
N GLU A 30 7.45 -8.47 1.57
CA GLU A 30 8.73 -8.85 0.97
C GLU A 30 9.23 -7.77 0.00
N ALA A 31 8.36 -7.31 -0.91
CA ALA A 31 8.67 -6.20 -1.82
C ALA A 31 9.07 -4.93 -1.06
N LEU A 32 8.32 -4.54 -0.02
CA LEU A 32 8.64 -3.38 0.80
C LEU A 32 9.98 -3.52 1.52
N SER A 33 10.29 -4.73 2.02
CA SER A 33 11.58 -5.01 2.67
C SER A 33 12.75 -4.83 1.70
N HIS A 34 12.60 -5.26 0.44
CA HIS A 34 13.60 -5.03 -0.59
C HIS A 34 13.77 -3.55 -0.95
N LEU A 35 12.68 -2.79 -1.00
CA LEU A 35 12.73 -1.33 -1.22
C LEU A 35 13.48 -0.64 -0.08
N ILE A 36 13.11 -0.91 1.18
CA ILE A 36 13.78 -0.37 2.38
C ILE A 36 15.26 -0.71 2.35
N TYR A 37 15.61 -1.97 2.11
CA TYR A 37 16.99 -2.40 2.05
C TYR A 37 17.78 -1.68 0.94
N GLY A 38 17.20 -1.56 -0.27
CA GLY A 38 17.86 -0.88 -1.37
C GLY A 38 18.12 0.60 -1.07
N VAL A 39 17.17 1.29 -0.42
CA VAL A 39 17.34 2.68 0.01
C VAL A 39 18.40 2.79 1.10
N SER A 40 18.39 1.91 2.10
CA SER A 40 19.41 1.89 3.17
C SER A 40 20.81 1.66 2.62
N GLN A 41 20.96 0.85 1.56
CA GLN A 41 22.23 0.59 0.88
C GLN A 41 22.60 1.65 -0.16
N ARG A 42 21.80 2.73 -0.32
CA ARG A 42 21.96 3.77 -1.35
C ARG A 42 22.12 3.21 -2.76
N LYS A 43 21.40 2.13 -3.08
CA LYS A 43 21.30 1.64 -4.46
C LYS A 43 20.50 2.67 -5.26
N GLY A 44 21.18 3.44 -6.10
CA GLY A 44 20.66 4.68 -6.69
C GLY A 44 19.28 4.55 -7.38
N ILE A 45 18.99 3.41 -8.02
CA ILE A 45 17.70 3.14 -8.67
C ILE A 45 17.22 1.75 -8.25
N ILE A 46 15.93 1.66 -7.87
CA ILE A 46 15.25 0.39 -7.56
C ILE A 46 14.00 0.30 -8.43
N VAL A 47 13.77 -0.87 -9.03
CA VAL A 47 12.62 -1.13 -9.91
C VAL A 47 11.69 -2.14 -9.26
N LEU A 48 10.43 -1.77 -9.06
CA LEU A 48 9.37 -2.66 -8.58
C LEU A 48 8.56 -3.20 -9.77
N THR A 49 8.68 -4.50 -10.04
CA THR A 49 8.00 -5.18 -11.15
C THR A 49 6.82 -6.04 -10.66
N GLY A 50 5.93 -6.40 -11.58
CA GLY A 50 4.74 -7.22 -11.29
C GLY A 50 3.62 -6.98 -12.29
N GLU A 51 2.64 -7.88 -12.33
CA GLU A 51 1.50 -7.82 -13.26
C GLU A 51 0.55 -6.64 -12.98
N ILE A 52 -0.38 -6.39 -13.91
CA ILE A 52 -1.40 -5.35 -13.74
C ILE A 52 -2.24 -5.65 -12.50
N GLY A 53 -2.52 -4.63 -11.69
CA GLY A 53 -3.34 -4.79 -10.48
C GLY A 53 -2.62 -5.38 -9.26
N THR A 54 -1.31 -5.69 -9.32
CA THR A 54 -0.57 -6.25 -8.18
C THR A 54 -0.18 -5.25 -7.08
N GLY A 55 -0.72 -4.04 -7.09
CA GLY A 55 -0.49 -3.06 -6.02
C GLY A 55 0.87 -2.35 -6.05
N LYS A 56 1.62 -2.39 -7.16
CA LYS A 56 2.92 -1.68 -7.30
C LYS A 56 2.85 -0.21 -6.87
N THR A 57 1.89 0.54 -7.43
CA THR A 57 1.69 1.96 -7.10
C THR A 57 1.27 2.16 -5.66
N THR A 58 0.47 1.24 -5.12
CA THR A 58 0.03 1.28 -3.72
C THR A 58 1.20 1.10 -2.76
N ILE A 59 2.10 0.16 -3.05
CA ILE A 59 3.33 -0.05 -2.26
C ILE A 59 4.21 1.20 -2.30
N CYS A 60 4.44 1.82 -3.46
CA CYS A 60 5.25 3.03 -3.56
C CYS A 60 4.66 4.26 -2.88
N ARG A 61 3.33 4.31 -2.65
CA ARG A 61 2.68 5.39 -1.87
C ARG A 61 2.67 5.11 -0.36
N PHE A 62 2.80 3.85 0.02
CA PHE A 62 2.87 3.43 1.41
C PHE A 62 4.30 3.55 1.97
N PHE A 63 5.31 3.25 1.15
CA PHE A 63 6.73 3.52 1.41
C PHE A 63 7.01 5.02 1.48
#